data_AF-A0A955JC88-F1
#
_entry.id   AF-A0A955JC88-F1
#
_cell.length_a   1.000
_cell.length_b   1.000
_cell.length_c   1.000
_cell.angle_alpha   90.00
_cell.angle_beta   90.00
_cell.angle_gamma   90.00
#
_symmetry.space_group_name_H-M   'P 1'
#
loop_
_entity.id
_entity.type
_entity.pdbx_description
1 polymer ?
#
loop_
_entity_poly.entity_id
_entity_poly.type
_entity_poly.pdbx_seq_one_letter_code
_entity_poly.pdbx_strand_id
1 'polypeptide(L)'
;GRGSAGDPTIAKAPIAEAKLAAFASGSETAPARSLESAAATGAPASKGVAGLDGGFVYKPRSESDGHLVILLPEGLTGEITSLVLRDRDGKVIEEGRASGVANGNREHFRFDRQGGDYPDGMTVEVRLRNGETFTRPIAETSDRVEG
;
A
#
# COMPACT_ATOMS: atom_id res chain seq x y z
N GLY A 1 -50.18 10.70 26.35
CA GLY A 1 -49.66 9.33 26.44
C GLY A 1 -48.17 9.38 26.66
N ARG A 2 -47.66 8.52 27.56
CA ARG A 2 -46.31 7.86 27.63
C ARG A 2 -45.11 8.68 27.11
N GLY A 3 -44.00 8.97 27.81
CA GLY A 3 -43.39 8.69 29.12
C GLY A 3 -42.01 9.39 29.06
N SER A 4 -41.63 10.27 30.00
CA SER A 4 -40.85 10.03 31.23
C SER A 4 -39.39 9.55 31.04
N ALA A 5 -38.49 10.29 31.69
CA ALA A 5 -37.11 9.98 32.13
C ALA A 5 -36.02 10.03 31.04
N GLY A 6 -34.88 10.71 31.21
CA GLY A 6 -34.31 11.44 32.34
C GLY A 6 -32.96 12.06 31.95
N ASP A 7 -32.55 13.07 32.73
CA ASP A 7 -31.20 13.53 33.11
C ASP A 7 -29.93 12.80 32.58
N PRO A 8 -28.71 13.40 32.58
CA PRO A 8 -28.30 14.60 33.33
C PRO A 8 -27.30 15.58 32.66
N THR A 9 -27.17 16.71 33.33
CA THR A 9 -25.95 17.54 33.41
C THR A 9 -24.70 16.69 33.66
N ILE A 10 -23.61 16.91 32.92
CA ILE A 10 -22.24 16.86 33.43
C ILE A 10 -21.42 17.91 32.68
N ALA A 11 -21.04 18.94 33.43
CA ALA A 11 -19.88 19.77 33.15
C ALA A 11 -18.69 19.24 33.96
N LYS A 12 -17.48 19.60 33.51
CA LYS A 12 -16.14 19.46 34.12
C LYS A 12 -15.44 18.10 34.01
N ALA A 13 -14.31 18.12 33.30
CA ALA A 13 -13.01 17.91 33.94
C ALA A 13 -11.88 18.59 33.13
N PRO A 14 -10.95 19.30 33.79
CA PRO A 14 -9.74 19.84 33.17
C PRO A 14 -8.72 18.71 32.94
N ILE A 15 -8.12 18.67 31.75
CA ILE A 15 -6.96 17.81 31.47
C ILE A 15 -5.76 18.37 32.25
N ALA A 16 -5.42 17.65 33.30
CA ALA A 16 -4.29 17.93 34.16
C ALA A 16 -2.96 17.68 33.44
N GLU A 17 -2.04 18.59 33.75
CA GLU A 17 -0.61 18.64 33.49
C GLU A 17 0.09 17.28 33.64
N ALA A 18 0.59 16.72 32.53
CA ALA A 18 1.48 15.57 32.54
C ALA A 18 2.93 16.05 32.64
N LYS A 19 3.41 16.02 33.88
CA LYS A 19 4.76 16.25 34.37
C LYS A 19 5.81 15.48 33.55
N LEU A 20 6.78 16.22 32.99
CA LEU A 20 8.05 15.70 32.51
C LEU A 20 8.75 14.93 33.64
N ALA A 21 9.07 13.66 33.40
CA ALA A 21 10.08 12.94 34.14
C ALA A 21 11.15 12.46 33.16
N ALA A 22 12.36 12.93 33.41
CA ALA A 22 13.59 12.58 32.71
C ALA A 22 13.95 11.11 32.92
N PHE A 23 14.43 10.45 31.87
CA PHE A 23 15.23 9.23 32.00
C PHE A 23 16.58 9.52 31.36
N ALA A 24 17.53 9.85 32.23
CA ALA A 24 18.92 10.01 31.88
C ALA A 24 19.53 8.66 31.48
N SER A 25 20.31 8.72 30.42
CA SER A 25 21.60 8.05 30.20
C SER A 25 21.91 6.81 31.06
N GLY A 26 22.01 5.66 30.40
CA GLY A 26 22.61 4.44 30.93
C GLY A 26 23.42 3.72 29.84
N SER A 27 24.73 3.64 30.06
CA SER A 27 25.73 2.98 29.23
C SER A 27 25.55 1.47 29.07
N GLU A 28 26.15 0.97 27.99
CA GLU A 28 26.92 -0.28 27.87
C GLU A 28 26.23 -1.66 27.89
N THR A 29 26.34 -2.29 26.71
CA THR A 29 27.05 -3.57 26.50
C THR A 29 26.34 -4.90 26.78
N ALA A 30 26.33 -5.71 25.69
CA ALA A 30 26.32 -7.17 25.59
C ALA A 30 24.99 -7.91 25.30
N PRO A 31 25.06 -9.02 24.53
CA PRO A 31 24.02 -9.45 23.61
C PRO A 31 23.12 -10.55 24.18
N ALA A 32 21.81 -10.41 23.98
CA ALA A 32 20.85 -11.48 24.23
C ALA A 32 20.31 -12.01 22.90
N ARG A 33 20.82 -13.17 22.48
CA ARG A 33 20.04 -14.10 21.67
C ARG A 33 18.92 -14.64 22.56
N SER A 34 17.67 -14.37 22.21
CA SER A 34 16.54 -15.23 22.60
C SER A 34 15.46 -15.15 21.54
N LEU A 35 14.98 -16.34 21.18
CA LEU A 35 13.91 -16.65 20.23
C LEU A 35 12.53 -16.44 20.90
N GLU A 36 11.47 -16.62 20.09
CA GLU A 36 10.02 -16.50 20.35
C GLU A 36 9.43 -15.06 20.28
N SER A 37 8.75 -14.65 19.20
CA SER A 37 7.45 -15.08 18.63
C SER A 37 6.24 -14.41 19.30
N ALA A 38 5.74 -13.34 18.66
CA ALA A 38 4.32 -12.98 18.64
C ALA A 38 4.01 -11.98 17.50
N ALA A 39 3.43 -12.52 16.42
CA ALA A 39 2.44 -11.91 15.56
C ALA A 39 2.66 -10.47 15.05
N ALA A 40 3.31 -10.37 13.88
CA ALA A 40 2.82 -9.49 12.83
C ALA A 40 2.75 -10.31 11.55
N THR A 41 1.52 -10.57 11.13
CA THR A 41 1.06 -11.15 9.87
C THR A 41 2.11 -11.07 8.77
N GLY A 42 2.58 -12.24 8.30
CA GLY A 42 3.64 -12.35 7.32
C GLY A 42 3.43 -11.39 6.16
N ALA A 43 4.26 -10.36 6.08
CA ALA A 43 4.43 -9.63 4.84
C ALA A 43 4.96 -10.66 3.83
N PRO A 44 4.30 -10.85 2.66
CA PRO A 44 4.86 -11.71 1.64
C PRO A 44 6.25 -11.20 1.31
N ALA A 45 7.21 -12.11 1.09
CA ALA A 45 8.54 -11.74 0.65
C ALA A 45 8.43 -10.96 -0.67
N SER A 46 8.47 -9.65 -0.60
CA SER A 46 8.42 -8.78 -1.76
C SER A 46 9.76 -8.89 -2.48
N LYS A 47 9.78 -9.58 -3.61
CA LYS A 47 10.86 -9.45 -4.58
C LYS A 47 10.81 -8.02 -5.10
N GLY A 48 11.98 -7.38 -5.18
CA GLY A 48 12.10 -6.04 -5.73
C GLY A 48 11.69 -5.98 -7.21
N VAL A 49 12.08 -4.90 -7.87
CA VAL A 49 11.68 -4.62 -9.26
C VAL A 49 12.04 -5.71 -10.30
N ALA A 50 12.94 -6.63 -9.96
CA ALA A 50 13.52 -7.65 -10.85
C ALA A 50 12.51 -8.58 -11.57
N GLY A 51 11.27 -8.70 -11.08
CA GLY A 51 10.20 -9.45 -11.77
C GLY A 51 9.33 -8.62 -12.70
N LEU A 52 9.53 -7.30 -12.72
CA LEU A 52 8.73 -6.33 -13.48
C LEU A 52 9.52 -5.66 -14.61
N ASP A 53 10.82 -5.88 -14.70
CA ASP A 53 11.68 -5.32 -15.75
C ASP A 53 11.37 -5.99 -17.11
N GLY A 54 11.29 -5.18 -18.19
CA GLY A 54 11.04 -5.64 -19.56
C GLY A 54 9.57 -5.69 -19.99
N GLY A 55 8.67 -4.96 -19.34
CA GLY A 55 7.25 -5.03 -19.66
C GLY A 55 6.30 -4.41 -18.66
N PHE A 56 6.80 -3.72 -17.62
CA PHE A 56 5.95 -2.92 -16.75
C PHE A 56 5.69 -1.56 -17.39
N VAL A 57 4.41 -1.19 -17.52
CA VAL A 57 4.02 0.14 -18.04
C VAL A 57 2.97 0.75 -17.12
N TYR A 58 3.33 1.87 -16.52
CA TYR A 58 2.47 2.74 -15.74
C TYR A 58 1.98 3.89 -16.62
N LYS A 59 0.68 3.92 -16.92
CA LYS A 59 0.04 5.00 -17.68
C LYS A 59 -0.80 5.86 -16.73
N PRO A 60 -0.30 7.04 -16.28
CA PRO A 60 -1.01 7.89 -15.34
C PRO A 60 -2.37 8.34 -15.87
N ARG A 61 -2.50 8.46 -17.19
CA ARG A 61 -3.76 8.82 -17.84
C ARG A 61 -4.01 7.90 -19.03
N SER A 62 -5.07 7.10 -18.96
CA SER A 62 -5.54 6.31 -20.09
C SER A 62 -6.22 7.20 -21.13
N GLU A 63 -6.01 6.93 -22.41
CA GLU A 63 -6.71 7.64 -23.50
C GLU A 63 -8.21 7.31 -23.55
N SER A 64 -8.62 6.15 -23.02
CA SER A 64 -10.02 5.72 -23.05
C SER A 64 -10.90 6.43 -22.02
N ASP A 65 -10.37 6.64 -20.82
CA ASP A 65 -11.18 7.02 -19.65
C ASP A 65 -10.47 8.04 -18.74
N GLY A 66 -9.23 8.42 -19.03
CA GLY A 66 -8.46 9.34 -18.20
C GLY A 66 -7.90 8.75 -16.90
N HIS A 67 -8.24 7.51 -16.55
CA HIS A 67 -7.77 6.88 -15.32
C HIS A 67 -6.39 6.21 -15.43
N LEU A 68 -5.79 5.89 -14.29
CA LEU A 68 -4.54 5.14 -14.21
C LEU A 68 -4.74 3.72 -14.76
N VAL A 69 -3.81 3.29 -15.61
CA VAL A 69 -3.74 1.92 -16.10
C VAL A 69 -2.33 1.41 -15.96
N ILE A 70 -2.20 0.23 -15.34
CA ILE A 70 -0.93 -0.47 -15.21
C ILE A 70 -0.99 -1.74 -16.05
N LEU A 71 -0.01 -1.89 -16.93
CA LEU A 71 0.17 -3.06 -17.78
C LEU A 71 1.36 -3.85 -17.26
N LEU A 72 1.14 -5.11 -16.92
CA LEU A 72 2.19 -5.99 -16.45
C LEU A 72 2.90 -6.72 -17.60
N PRO A 73 4.09 -7.29 -17.35
CA PRO A 73 4.79 -8.12 -18.33
C PRO A 73 3.96 -9.35 -18.69
N GLU A 74 4.04 -9.80 -19.94
CA GLU A 74 3.30 -10.98 -20.42
C GLU A 74 3.69 -12.27 -19.68
N GLY A 75 4.93 -12.36 -19.21
CA GLY A 75 5.44 -13.52 -18.47
C GLY A 75 4.77 -13.74 -17.11
N LEU A 76 4.03 -12.75 -16.60
CA LEU A 76 3.27 -12.86 -15.36
C LEU A 76 1.75 -13.03 -15.59
N THR A 77 1.30 -12.97 -16.83
CA THR A 77 -0.12 -13.06 -17.18
C THR A 77 -0.69 -14.42 -16.76
N GLY A 78 -1.86 -14.40 -16.13
CA GLY A 78 -2.51 -15.58 -15.54
C GLY A 78 -1.95 -16.00 -14.17
N GLU A 79 -0.79 -15.48 -13.78
CA GLU A 79 -0.20 -15.71 -12.45
C GLU A 79 -0.54 -14.58 -11.47
N ILE A 80 -1.00 -13.43 -11.93
CA ILE A 80 -1.34 -12.31 -11.04
C ILE A 80 -2.68 -12.59 -10.35
N THR A 81 -2.71 -12.29 -9.05
CA THR A 81 -3.92 -12.38 -8.22
C THR A 81 -4.51 -10.99 -8.00
N SER A 82 -3.68 -10.05 -7.58
CA SER A 82 -4.10 -8.68 -7.28
C SER A 82 -2.95 -7.71 -7.52
N LEU A 83 -3.30 -6.46 -7.78
CA LEU A 83 -2.34 -5.37 -7.88
C LEU A 83 -2.79 -4.24 -6.95
N VAL A 84 -1.93 -3.81 -6.04
CA VAL A 84 -2.27 -2.90 -4.94
C VAL A 84 -1.34 -1.69 -4.98
N LEU A 85 -1.91 -0.49 -4.86
CA LEU A 85 -1.14 0.74 -4.66
C LEU A 85 -0.97 0.98 -3.17
N ARG A 86 0.27 1.23 -2.75
CA ARG A 86 0.61 1.57 -1.37
C ARG A 86 1.29 2.92 -1.29
N ASP A 87 0.99 3.66 -0.24
CA ASP A 87 1.67 4.92 0.06
C ASP A 87 3.12 4.67 0.53
N ARG A 88 3.91 5.75 0.73
CA ARG A 88 5.28 5.69 1.28
C ARG A 88 5.33 5.00 2.64
N ASP A 89 4.27 5.11 3.44
CA ASP A 89 4.15 4.42 4.73
C ASP A 89 3.75 2.93 4.58
N GLY A 90 3.58 2.42 3.36
CA GLY A 90 3.17 1.04 3.08
C GLY A 90 1.68 0.77 3.28
N LYS A 91 0.88 1.81 3.57
CA LYS A 91 -0.58 1.73 3.68
C LYS A 91 -1.20 1.51 2.30
N VAL A 92 -2.15 0.58 2.21
CA VAL A 92 -2.93 0.38 0.98
C VAL A 92 -3.77 1.62 0.68
N ILE A 93 -3.59 2.16 -0.53
CA ILE A 93 -4.37 3.27 -1.08
C ILE A 93 -5.54 2.72 -1.88
N GLU A 94 -5.28 1.80 -2.81
CA GLU A 94 -6.27 1.27 -3.74
C GLU A 94 -5.85 -0.10 -4.26
N GLU A 95 -6.81 -0.98 -4.51
CA GLU A 95 -6.58 -2.25 -5.21
C GLU A 95 -7.09 -2.13 -6.65
N GLY A 96 -6.20 -2.39 -7.60
CA GLY A 96 -6.49 -2.32 -9.02
C GLY A 96 -7.43 -3.43 -9.46
N ARG A 97 -8.36 -3.08 -10.35
CA ARG A 97 -9.29 -4.02 -10.94
C ARG A 97 -8.70 -4.60 -12.23
N ALA A 98 -8.60 -5.92 -12.30
CA ALA A 98 -8.27 -6.60 -13.53
C ALA A 98 -9.35 -6.29 -14.60
N SER A 99 -8.94 -5.65 -15.69
CA SER A 99 -9.82 -5.28 -16.81
C SER A 99 -9.72 -6.26 -17.99
N GLY A 100 -8.93 -7.33 -17.84
CA GLY A 100 -8.72 -8.37 -18.83
C GLY A 100 -7.29 -8.45 -19.35
N VAL A 101 -7.08 -9.38 -20.28
CA VAL A 101 -5.81 -9.61 -20.97
C VAL A 101 -5.93 -9.03 -22.38
N ALA A 102 -5.10 -8.06 -22.73
CA ALA A 102 -5.09 -7.46 -24.07
C ALA A 102 -3.68 -7.02 -24.48
N ASN A 103 -3.48 -6.65 -25.76
CA ASN A 103 -2.22 -6.17 -26.32
C ASN A 103 -1.01 -7.08 -26.05
N GLY A 104 -1.05 -8.30 -26.60
CA GLY A 104 0.07 -9.25 -26.52
C GLY A 104 0.08 -10.05 -25.22
N ASN A 105 -1.09 -10.55 -24.78
CA ASN A 105 -1.24 -11.33 -23.56
C ASN A 105 -0.72 -10.63 -22.30
N ARG A 106 -1.00 -9.33 -22.15
CA ARG A 106 -0.63 -8.58 -20.95
C ARG A 106 -1.86 -8.29 -20.10
N GLU A 107 -1.73 -8.55 -18.82
CA GLU A 107 -2.80 -8.29 -17.87
C GLU A 107 -2.86 -6.79 -17.54
N HIS A 108 -4.06 -6.23 -17.66
CA HIS A 108 -4.32 -4.81 -17.44
C HIS A 108 -5.06 -4.59 -16.13
N PHE A 109 -4.51 -3.72 -15.30
CA PHE A 109 -5.13 -3.28 -14.06
C PHE A 109 -5.55 -1.82 -14.21
N ARG A 110 -6.82 -1.57 -13.98
CA ARG A 110 -7.43 -0.24 -13.99
C ARG A 110 -7.71 0.21 -12.57
N PHE A 111 -7.72 1.51 -12.43
CA PHE A 111 -7.98 2.19 -11.17
C PHE A 111 -9.05 3.26 -11.35
N ASP A 112 -9.64 3.70 -10.24
CA ASP A 112 -10.74 4.66 -10.26
C ASP A 112 -10.22 6.10 -10.44
N ARG A 113 -8.94 6.34 -10.16
CA ARG A 113 -8.33 7.68 -10.21
C ARG A 113 -7.20 7.75 -11.22
N GLN A 114 -6.93 8.95 -11.73
CA GLN A 114 -5.76 9.22 -12.57
C GLN A 114 -4.48 9.15 -11.73
N GLY A 115 -3.35 8.86 -12.38
CA GLY A 115 -2.04 8.72 -11.75
C GLY A 115 -1.69 9.91 -10.85
N GLY A 116 -1.81 11.13 -11.35
CA GLY A 116 -1.50 12.34 -10.58
C GLY A 116 -2.42 12.66 -9.40
N ASP A 117 -3.49 11.88 -9.17
CA ASP A 117 -4.31 11.98 -7.95
C ASP A 117 -3.77 11.11 -6.80
N TYR A 118 -2.83 10.21 -7.10
CA TYR A 118 -2.13 9.41 -6.11
C TYR A 118 -0.90 10.13 -5.56
N PRO A 119 -0.54 9.89 -4.29
CA PRO A 119 0.65 10.50 -3.69
C PRO A 119 1.95 10.03 -4.37
N ASP A 120 2.85 10.98 -4.61
CA ASP A 120 4.19 10.73 -5.15
C ASP A 120 5.01 9.83 -4.23
N GLY A 121 5.89 9.01 -4.80
CA GLY A 121 6.67 8.01 -4.07
C GLY A 121 5.86 6.80 -3.60
N MET A 122 4.65 6.59 -4.15
CA MET A 122 3.88 5.37 -3.90
C MET A 122 4.58 4.13 -4.47
N THR A 123 4.15 2.97 -4.00
CA THR A 123 4.64 1.67 -4.46
C THR A 123 3.50 0.87 -5.08
N VAL A 124 3.73 0.36 -6.28
CA VAL A 124 2.88 -0.64 -6.93
C VAL A 124 3.30 -2.02 -6.45
N GLU A 125 2.40 -2.73 -5.78
CA GLU A 125 2.58 -4.10 -5.30
C GLU A 125 1.78 -5.06 -6.17
N VAL A 126 2.45 -5.99 -6.86
CA VAL A 126 1.86 -7.05 -7.67
C VAL A 126 1.93 -8.35 -6.90
N ARG A 127 0.78 -8.96 -6.61
CA ARG A 127 0.70 -10.25 -5.90
C ARG A 127 0.42 -11.37 -6.88
N LEU A 128 1.24 -12.41 -6.84
CA LEU A 128 1.08 -13.59 -7.67
C LEU A 128 0.34 -14.71 -6.93
N ARG A 129 -0.25 -15.64 -7.69
CA ARG A 129 -0.98 -16.82 -7.20
C ARG A 129 -0.10 -17.77 -6.40
N ASN A 130 1.19 -17.80 -6.71
CA ASN A 130 2.17 -18.61 -6.00
C ASN A 130 2.57 -18.00 -4.63
N GLY A 131 2.00 -16.85 -4.25
CA GLY A 131 2.29 -16.14 -3.01
C GLY A 131 3.46 -15.16 -3.09
N GLU A 132 4.18 -15.12 -4.22
CA GLU A 132 5.21 -14.11 -4.46
C GLU A 132 4.60 -12.73 -4.67
N THR A 133 5.38 -11.71 -4.35
CA THR A 133 4.96 -10.33 -4.52
C THR A 133 6.10 -9.54 -5.15
N PHE A 134 5.78 -8.72 -6.15
CA PHE A 134 6.73 -7.78 -6.75
C PHE A 134 6.35 -6.35 -6.40
N THR A 135 7.34 -5.50 -6.13
CA THR A 135 7.09 -4.09 -5.82
C THR A 135 7.85 -3.16 -6.76
N ARG A 136 7.17 -2.13 -7.29
CA ARG A 136 7.76 -1.06 -8.11
C ARG A 136 7.47 0.32 -7.48
N PRO A 137 8.49 1.06 -7.03
CA PRO A 137 8.29 2.44 -6.60
C PRO A 137 7.99 3.34 -7.79
N ILE A 138 7.06 4.28 -7.62
CA ILE A 138 6.68 5.31 -8.58
C ILE A 138 7.00 6.66 -7.94
N ALA A 139 8.08 7.30 -8.40
CA ALA A 139 8.53 8.56 -7.83
C ALA A 139 7.52 9.69 -8.09
N GLU A 140 7.14 9.87 -9.35
CA GLU A 140 6.17 10.87 -9.80
C GLU A 140 4.95 10.13 -10.38
N THR A 141 3.79 10.27 -9.76
CA THR A 141 2.56 9.53 -10.18
C THR A 141 1.85 10.19 -11.35
N SER A 142 2.18 11.44 -11.65
CA SER A 142 1.68 12.14 -12.84
C SER A 142 2.42 11.75 -14.12
N ASP A 143 3.60 11.14 -13.98
CA ASP A 143 4.46 10.78 -15.11
C ASP A 143 4.27 9.33 -15.56
N ARG A 144 4.51 9.12 -16.85
CA ARG A 144 4.52 7.78 -17.43
C ARG A 144 5.81 7.07 -17.02
N VAL A 145 5.67 5.87 -16.46
CA VAL A 145 6.82 5.04 -16.06
C VAL A 145 6.80 3.75 -16.87
N GLU A 146 7.94 3.37 -17.42
CA GLU A 146 8.13 2.14 -18.18
C GLU A 146 9.49 1.53 -17.84
N GLY A 147 9.58 0.20 -17.88
CA GLY A 147 10.76 -0.56 -17.47
C GLY A 147 10.87 -1.90 -18.15
#